data_AF-A0A534MCU3-F1
#
_entry.id   AF-A0A534MCU3-F1
#
_cell.length_a   1.000
_cell.length_b   1.000
_cell.length_c   1.000
_cell.angle_alpha   90.00
_cell.angle_beta   90.00
_cell.angle_gamma   90.00
#
_symmetry.space_group_name_H-M   'P 1'
#
loop_
_entity.id
_entity.type
_entity.pdbx_description
1 polymer ?
#
loop_
_entity_poly.entity_id
_entity_poly.type
_entity_poly.pdbx_seq_one_letter_code
_entity_poly.pdbx_strand_id
1 'polypeptide(L)'
;MTSGAEADIAAGEQALGQLDYDSAYKAFDKATKADPSNAVAFFGKAEAALGVPKVEAEEIMALYKKAIELDGENPQYRDALASFCVDLGRFNDAEEQYNAAARLDEENAPFYWSEFAIQYARKAPVIMEQFLDDKTRDMIRQKALTYALKALGVEKDDAKRLL
;
A
#
# COMPACT_ATOMS: atom_id res chain seq x y z
N MET A 1 22.42 -25.32 2.11
CA MET A 1 21.16 -25.65 2.80
C MET A 1 20.43 -24.35 2.95
N THR A 2 19.35 -24.14 2.20
CA THR A 2 18.47 -22.98 2.39
C THR A 2 17.97 -23.01 3.83
N SER A 3 17.93 -21.85 4.49
CA SER A 3 17.42 -21.80 5.87
C SER A 3 15.96 -22.24 5.88
N GLY A 4 15.46 -22.74 7.02
CA GLY A 4 14.05 -23.10 7.15
C GLY A 4 13.12 -21.94 6.76
N ALA A 5 13.53 -20.72 7.09
CA ALA A 5 12.82 -19.49 6.74
C ALA A 5 12.73 -19.27 5.21
N GLU A 6 13.83 -19.43 4.46
CA GLU A 6 13.83 -19.26 3.00
C GLU A 6 12.91 -20.27 2.29
N ALA A 7 12.87 -21.51 2.77
CA ALA A 7 11.98 -22.53 2.22
C ALA A 7 10.50 -22.20 2.48
N ASP A 8 10.19 -21.70 3.70
CA ASP A 8 8.84 -21.27 4.06
C ASP A 8 8.42 -20.00 3.29
N ILE A 9 9.34 -19.06 3.01
CA ILE A 9 9.09 -17.88 2.14
C ILE A 9 8.73 -18.35 0.73
N ALA A 10 9.54 -19.21 0.12
CA ALA A 10 9.29 -19.69 -1.24
C ALA A 10 7.95 -20.44 -1.34
N ALA A 11 7.60 -21.23 -0.32
CA ALA A 11 6.28 -21.88 -0.24
C ALA A 11 5.14 -20.86 -0.12
N GLY A 12 5.34 -19.79 0.65
CA GLY A 12 4.38 -18.68 0.77
C GLY A 12 4.16 -17.94 -0.54
N GLU A 13 5.24 -17.60 -1.24
CA GLU A 13 5.19 -16.96 -2.57
C GLU A 13 4.50 -17.85 -3.61
N GLN A 14 4.80 -19.14 -3.61
CA GLN A 14 4.14 -20.10 -4.49
C GLN A 14 2.63 -20.17 -4.23
N ALA A 15 2.22 -20.19 -2.96
CA ALA A 15 0.80 -20.22 -2.59
C ALA A 15 0.08 -18.91 -2.95
N LEU A 16 0.74 -17.75 -2.77
CA LEU A 16 0.22 -16.46 -3.24
C LEU A 16 -0.01 -16.47 -4.76
N GLY A 17 0.92 -17.01 -5.53
CA GLY A 17 0.78 -17.16 -6.99
C GLY A 17 -0.39 -18.06 -7.41
N GLN A 18 -0.88 -18.92 -6.51
CA GLN A 18 -2.04 -19.78 -6.71
C GLN A 18 -3.33 -19.20 -6.11
N LEU A 19 -3.27 -17.98 -5.53
CA LEU A 19 -4.35 -17.35 -4.76
C LEU A 19 -4.81 -18.18 -3.55
N ASP A 20 -3.96 -19.08 -3.04
CA ASP A 20 -4.19 -19.83 -1.80
C ASP A 20 -3.67 -19.02 -0.61
N TYR A 21 -4.46 -18.02 -0.22
CA TYR A 21 -4.11 -17.07 0.83
C TYR A 21 -3.95 -17.72 2.21
N ASP A 22 -4.75 -18.75 2.53
CA ASP A 22 -4.64 -19.50 3.78
C ASP A 22 -3.30 -20.25 3.89
N SER A 23 -2.89 -20.92 2.80
CA SER A 23 -1.60 -21.63 2.77
C SER A 23 -0.44 -20.64 2.76
N ALA A 24 -0.55 -19.55 2.00
CA ALA A 24 0.46 -18.48 1.99
C ALA A 24 0.66 -17.89 3.38
N TYR A 25 -0.43 -17.51 4.07
CA TYR A 25 -0.36 -16.92 5.41
C TYR A 25 0.32 -17.86 6.40
N LYS A 26 0.01 -19.17 6.36
CA LYS A 26 0.66 -20.18 7.21
C LYS A 26 2.15 -20.35 6.91
N ALA A 27 2.54 -20.31 5.65
CA ALA A 27 3.93 -20.43 5.24
C ALA A 27 4.74 -19.21 5.71
N PHE A 28 4.25 -17.99 5.45
CA PHE A 28 4.89 -16.78 5.95
C PHE A 28 4.85 -16.66 7.49
N ASP A 29 3.84 -17.19 8.16
CA ASP A 29 3.82 -17.29 9.63
C ASP A 29 4.95 -18.18 10.17
N LYS A 30 5.28 -19.29 9.50
CA LYS A 30 6.46 -20.08 9.84
C LYS A 30 7.75 -19.33 9.55
N ALA A 31 7.84 -18.68 8.39
CA ALA A 31 9.01 -17.89 8.01
C ALA A 31 9.33 -16.78 9.02
N THR A 32 8.32 -16.00 9.42
CA THR A 32 8.48 -14.92 10.43
C THR A 32 8.85 -15.43 11.82
N LYS A 33 8.48 -16.66 12.18
CA LYS A 33 8.92 -17.31 13.43
C LYS A 33 10.34 -17.86 13.34
N ALA A 34 10.72 -18.37 12.17
CA ALA A 34 12.06 -18.90 11.92
C ALA A 34 13.12 -17.79 11.79
N ASP A 35 12.75 -16.67 11.17
CA ASP A 35 13.56 -15.46 11.06
C ASP A 35 12.72 -14.19 11.34
N PRO A 36 12.70 -13.73 12.61
CA PRO A 36 11.99 -12.51 13.01
C PRO A 36 12.59 -11.20 12.46
N SER A 37 13.72 -11.27 11.76
CA SER A 37 14.37 -10.11 11.13
C SER A 37 14.14 -10.02 9.62
N ASN A 38 13.39 -10.97 9.05
CA ASN A 38 13.16 -11.02 7.61
C ASN A 38 12.00 -10.14 7.16
N ALA A 39 12.30 -8.97 6.60
CA ALA A 39 11.28 -8.03 6.12
C ALA A 39 10.35 -8.64 5.05
N VAL A 40 10.89 -9.44 4.14
CA VAL A 40 10.12 -10.10 3.06
C VAL A 40 9.08 -11.07 3.63
N ALA A 41 9.43 -11.82 4.68
CA ALA A 41 8.48 -12.72 5.33
C ALA A 41 7.30 -11.97 5.98
N PHE A 42 7.57 -10.83 6.64
CA PHE A 42 6.51 -10.00 7.21
C PHE A 42 5.63 -9.36 6.13
N PHE A 43 6.24 -8.87 5.05
CA PHE A 43 5.54 -8.33 3.90
C PHE A 43 4.64 -9.39 3.24
N GLY A 44 5.19 -10.56 2.91
CA GLY A 44 4.43 -11.67 2.33
C GLY A 44 3.29 -12.14 3.24
N LYS A 45 3.50 -12.15 4.57
CA LYS A 45 2.42 -12.44 5.53
C LYS A 45 1.30 -11.41 5.46
N ALA A 46 1.62 -10.13 5.31
CA ALA A 46 0.64 -9.05 5.15
C ALA A 46 -0.17 -9.23 3.85
N GLU A 47 0.51 -9.45 2.72
CA GLU A 47 -0.13 -9.70 1.42
C GLU A 47 -1.06 -10.91 1.44
N ALA A 48 -0.63 -12.01 2.08
CA ALA A 48 -1.46 -13.18 2.25
C ALA A 48 -2.68 -12.91 3.14
N ALA A 49 -2.51 -12.14 4.21
CA ALA A 49 -3.57 -11.82 5.16
C ALA A 49 -4.74 -11.05 4.53
N LEU A 50 -4.50 -10.27 3.46
CA LEU A 50 -5.56 -9.57 2.72
C LEU A 50 -6.66 -10.53 2.20
N GLY A 51 -6.28 -11.77 1.89
CA GLY A 51 -7.20 -12.80 1.40
C GLY A 51 -7.72 -13.75 2.47
N VAL A 52 -7.38 -13.55 3.75
CA VAL A 52 -7.80 -14.40 4.87
C VAL A 52 -8.85 -13.66 5.70
N PRO A 53 -10.15 -14.01 5.61
CA PRO A 53 -11.25 -13.22 6.22
C PRO A 53 -11.22 -13.06 7.74
N LYS A 54 -10.36 -13.81 8.44
CA LYS A 54 -10.25 -13.79 9.91
C LYS A 54 -9.12 -12.88 10.41
N VAL A 55 -8.30 -12.34 9.52
CA VAL A 55 -7.20 -11.45 9.90
C VAL A 55 -7.73 -10.03 9.94
N GLU A 56 -7.66 -9.39 11.09
CA GLU A 56 -8.17 -8.04 11.30
C GLU A 56 -7.27 -7.00 10.63
N ALA A 57 -7.86 -5.88 10.20
CA ALA A 57 -7.15 -4.83 9.47
C ALA A 57 -5.92 -4.31 10.22
N GLU A 58 -6.02 -4.12 11.54
CA GLU A 58 -4.93 -3.67 12.40
C GLU A 58 -3.75 -4.65 12.43
N GLU A 59 -4.02 -5.96 12.34
CA GLU A 59 -2.97 -6.98 12.27
C GLU A 59 -2.22 -6.88 10.94
N ILE A 60 -2.95 -6.73 9.82
CA ILE A 60 -2.36 -6.54 8.49
C ILE A 60 -1.48 -5.28 8.46
N MET A 61 -1.97 -4.17 9.00
CA MET A 61 -1.19 -2.94 9.13
C MET A 61 0.08 -3.14 9.97
N ALA A 62 0.01 -3.90 11.06
CA ALA A 62 1.16 -4.17 11.91
C ALA A 62 2.23 -5.00 11.17
N LEU A 63 1.82 -5.94 10.32
CA LEU A 63 2.74 -6.72 9.49
C LEU A 63 3.49 -5.86 8.47
N TYR A 64 2.78 -4.99 7.74
CA TYR A 64 3.44 -4.03 6.83
C TYR A 64 4.40 -3.10 7.57
N LYS A 65 3.95 -2.53 8.70
CA LYS A 65 4.80 -1.66 9.53
C LYS A 65 6.04 -2.40 10.01
N LYS A 66 5.92 -3.69 10.34
CA LYS A 66 7.08 -4.49 10.74
C LYS A 66 8.05 -4.73 9.59
N ALA A 67 7.56 -4.97 8.37
CA ALA A 67 8.41 -5.06 7.18
C ALA A 67 9.18 -3.75 6.94
N ILE A 68 8.50 -2.59 7.04
CA ILE A 68 9.10 -1.25 6.91
C ILE A 68 10.11 -0.96 8.04
N GLU A 69 9.86 -1.42 9.26
CA GLU A 69 10.80 -1.27 10.38
C GLU A 69 12.10 -2.07 10.15
N LEU A 70 11.98 -3.27 9.57
CA LEU A 70 13.11 -4.16 9.30
C LEU A 70 13.91 -3.73 8.06
N ASP A 71 13.23 -3.24 7.03
CA ASP A 71 13.83 -2.70 5.82
C ASP A 71 13.02 -1.48 5.33
N GLY A 72 13.49 -0.30 5.73
CA GLY A 72 12.82 0.97 5.46
C GLY A 72 13.12 1.57 4.10
N GLU A 73 14.04 0.98 3.33
CA GLU A 73 14.53 1.50 2.05
C GLU A 73 13.81 0.89 0.85
N ASN A 74 13.00 -0.15 1.06
CA ASN A 74 12.17 -0.72 0.00
C ASN A 74 10.86 0.09 -0.17
N PRO A 75 10.68 0.84 -1.27
CA PRO A 75 9.48 1.65 -1.48
C PRO A 75 8.21 0.80 -1.61
N GLN A 76 8.32 -0.47 -2.05
CA GLN A 76 7.19 -1.37 -2.25
C GLN A 76 6.41 -1.63 -0.95
N TYR A 77 7.09 -1.72 0.19
CA TYR A 77 6.41 -1.94 1.47
C TYR A 77 5.55 -0.74 1.89
N ARG A 78 6.02 0.47 1.57
CA ARG A 78 5.27 1.70 1.82
C ARG A 78 4.11 1.83 0.87
N ASP A 79 4.33 1.53 -0.40
CA ASP A 79 3.29 1.51 -1.44
C ASP A 79 2.13 0.56 -1.08
N ALA A 80 2.44 -0.69 -0.73
CA ALA A 80 1.44 -1.67 -0.32
C ALA A 80 0.65 -1.23 0.93
N LEU A 81 1.33 -0.70 1.94
CA LEU A 81 0.67 -0.12 3.12
C LEU A 81 -0.21 1.09 2.74
N ALA A 82 0.23 1.91 1.80
CA ALA A 82 -0.52 3.07 1.32
C ALA A 82 -1.83 2.63 0.64
N SER A 83 -1.74 1.68 -0.28
CA SER A 83 -2.88 1.09 -1.00
C SER A 83 -3.88 0.48 -0.02
N PHE A 84 -3.39 -0.31 0.95
CA PHE A 84 -4.24 -0.88 1.99
C PHE A 84 -4.91 0.20 2.86
N CYS A 85 -4.20 1.28 3.20
CA CYS A 85 -4.79 2.42 3.90
C CYS A 85 -5.91 3.10 3.09
N VAL A 86 -5.81 3.18 1.76
CA VAL A 86 -6.90 3.70 0.91
C VAL A 86 -8.14 2.82 1.03
N ASP A 87 -7.96 1.49 1.00
CA ASP A 87 -9.07 0.54 1.12
C ASP A 87 -9.79 0.64 2.48
N LEU A 88 -9.05 0.95 3.54
CA LEU A 88 -9.60 1.23 4.87
C LEU A 88 -10.19 2.64 5.02
N GLY A 89 -10.11 3.49 3.99
CA GLY A 89 -10.55 4.90 4.08
C GLY A 89 -9.61 5.80 4.88
N ARG A 90 -8.43 5.30 5.26
CA ARG A 90 -7.39 6.02 5.99
C ARG A 90 -6.54 6.86 5.06
N PHE A 91 -7.18 7.82 4.39
CA PHE A 91 -6.55 8.55 3.28
C PHE A 91 -5.34 9.40 3.68
N ASN A 92 -5.27 9.91 4.91
CA ASN A 92 -4.11 10.67 5.38
C ASN A 92 -2.89 9.75 5.58
N ASP A 93 -3.09 8.55 6.13
CA ASP A 93 -2.03 7.57 6.29
C ASP A 93 -1.56 7.05 4.93
N ALA A 94 -2.49 6.83 3.99
CA ALA A 94 -2.16 6.48 2.61
C ALA A 94 -1.29 7.57 1.95
N GLU A 95 -1.70 8.84 2.06
CA GLU A 95 -0.96 9.98 1.52
C GLU A 95 0.47 10.07 2.08
N GLU A 96 0.65 9.82 3.38
CA GLU A 96 1.96 9.80 4.01
C GLU A 96 2.86 8.70 3.42
N GLN A 97 2.32 7.48 3.28
CA GLN A 97 3.10 6.35 2.79
C GLN A 97 3.42 6.44 1.29
N TYR A 98 2.48 6.90 0.44
CA TYR A 98 2.75 7.16 -0.97
C TYR A 98 3.84 8.21 -1.15
N ASN A 99 3.80 9.31 -0.37
CA ASN A 99 4.86 10.31 -0.43
C ASN A 99 6.19 9.79 0.13
N ALA A 100 6.18 8.86 1.08
CA ALA A 100 7.39 8.23 1.57
C ALA A 100 7.99 7.25 0.54
N ALA A 101 7.18 6.44 -0.15
CA ALA A 101 7.62 5.61 -1.28
C ALA A 101 8.27 6.47 -2.39
N ALA A 102 7.60 7.57 -2.77
CA ALA A 102 8.11 8.51 -3.77
C ALA A 102 9.42 9.23 -3.37
N ARG A 103 9.74 9.32 -2.08
CA ARG A 103 11.03 9.88 -1.62
C ARG A 103 12.15 8.85 -1.63
N LEU A 104 11.83 7.56 -1.46
CA LEU A 104 12.82 6.48 -1.55
C LEU A 104 13.17 6.16 -2.99
N ASP A 105 12.21 6.35 -3.90
CA ASP A 105 12.34 6.05 -5.32
C ASP A 105 11.83 7.24 -6.15
N GLU A 106 12.70 8.24 -6.29
CA GLU A 106 12.40 9.49 -6.97
C GLU A 106 12.10 9.29 -8.47
N GLU A 107 12.70 8.26 -9.10
CA GLU A 107 12.47 7.93 -10.51
C GLU A 107 11.03 7.45 -10.73
N ASN A 108 10.51 6.62 -9.81
CA ASN A 108 9.12 6.16 -9.85
C ASN A 108 8.15 7.04 -9.04
N ALA A 109 8.58 8.18 -8.50
CA ALA A 109 7.69 9.11 -7.80
C ALA A 109 6.38 9.43 -8.56
N PRO A 110 6.40 9.65 -9.90
CA PRO A 110 5.18 9.79 -10.68
C PRO A 110 4.19 8.63 -10.57
N PHE A 111 4.68 7.39 -10.49
CA PHE A 111 3.85 6.20 -10.35
C PHE A 111 3.06 6.25 -9.04
N TYR A 112 3.73 6.40 -7.90
CA TYR A 112 3.09 6.44 -6.57
C TYR A 112 2.08 7.59 -6.44
N TRP A 113 2.39 8.79 -6.95
CA TRP A 113 1.45 9.91 -6.93
C TRP A 113 0.25 9.68 -7.85
N SER A 114 0.46 9.10 -9.04
CA SER A 114 -0.61 8.79 -9.97
C SER A 114 -1.56 7.74 -9.41
N GLU A 115 -1.02 6.72 -8.73
CA GLU A 115 -1.81 5.69 -8.09
C GLU A 115 -2.65 6.27 -6.94
N PHE A 116 -2.03 7.05 -6.04
CA PHE A 116 -2.76 7.73 -4.97
C PHE A 116 -3.90 8.60 -5.53
N ALA A 117 -3.62 9.40 -6.58
CA ALA A 117 -4.62 10.26 -7.20
C ALA A 117 -5.84 9.46 -7.68
N ILE A 118 -5.61 8.37 -8.41
CA ILE A 118 -6.67 7.54 -8.99
C ILE A 118 -7.43 6.79 -7.89
N GLN A 119 -6.72 6.16 -6.96
CA GLN A 119 -7.32 5.38 -5.88
C GLN A 119 -8.15 6.27 -4.95
N TYR A 120 -7.60 7.42 -4.54
CA TYR A 120 -8.31 8.42 -3.73
C TYR A 120 -9.56 8.96 -4.43
N ALA A 121 -9.45 9.34 -5.71
CA ALA A 121 -10.59 9.83 -6.49
C ALA A 121 -11.74 8.82 -6.59
N ARG A 122 -11.42 7.52 -6.66
CA ARG A 122 -12.40 6.43 -6.77
C ARG A 122 -13.00 6.06 -5.43
N LYS A 123 -12.19 5.96 -4.38
CA LYS A 123 -12.59 5.39 -3.08
C LYS A 123 -13.16 6.45 -2.14
N ALA A 124 -12.64 7.67 -2.13
CA ALA A 124 -13.08 8.72 -1.20
C ALA A 124 -14.57 9.05 -1.33
N PRO A 125 -15.17 9.22 -2.53
CA PRO A 125 -16.60 9.51 -2.63
C PRO A 125 -17.50 8.39 -2.11
N VAL A 126 -17.06 7.13 -2.25
CA VAL A 126 -17.81 5.96 -1.77
C VAL A 126 -17.71 5.85 -0.25
N ILE A 127 -16.50 5.97 0.29
CA ILE A 127 -16.26 5.84 1.74
C ILE A 127 -16.84 7.03 2.52
N MET A 128 -16.82 8.23 1.93
CA MET A 128 -17.35 9.46 2.53
C MET A 128 -18.78 9.77 2.10
N GLU A 129 -19.53 8.80 1.55
CA GLU A 129 -20.86 9.02 0.97
C GLU A 129 -21.80 9.80 1.89
N GLN A 130 -21.84 9.45 3.18
CA GLN A 130 -22.69 10.11 4.18
C GLN A 130 -22.35 11.60 4.41
N PHE A 131 -21.16 12.06 4.01
CA PHE A 131 -20.69 13.44 4.14
C PHE A 131 -20.57 14.14 2.77
N LEU A 132 -21.02 13.51 1.69
CA LEU A 132 -20.73 13.95 0.33
C LEU A 132 -21.66 15.09 -0.12
N ASP A 133 -21.26 16.31 0.19
CA ASP A 133 -21.80 17.54 -0.40
C ASP A 133 -20.92 18.07 -1.55
N ASP A 134 -21.34 19.16 -2.21
CA ASP A 134 -20.59 19.74 -3.32
C ASP A 134 -19.18 20.22 -2.89
N LYS A 135 -19.06 20.74 -1.66
CA LYS A 135 -17.76 21.16 -1.11
C LYS A 135 -16.81 19.97 -0.92
N THR A 136 -17.32 18.85 -0.42
CA THR A 136 -16.57 17.62 -0.19
C THR A 136 -16.19 16.97 -1.51
N ARG A 137 -17.09 16.99 -2.51
CA ARG A 137 -16.77 16.55 -3.89
C ARG A 137 -15.64 17.38 -4.49
N ASP A 138 -15.70 18.69 -4.36
CA ASP A 138 -14.67 19.59 -4.89
C ASP A 138 -13.33 19.40 -4.16
N MET A 139 -13.35 19.22 -2.83
CA MET A 139 -12.16 18.88 -2.04
C MET A 139 -11.52 17.58 -2.54
N ILE A 140 -12.31 16.52 -2.73
CA ILE A 140 -11.81 15.21 -3.19
C ILE A 140 -11.19 15.36 -4.59
N ARG A 141 -11.91 15.99 -5.51
CA ARG A 141 -11.45 16.24 -6.89
C ARG A 141 -10.19 17.09 -6.91
N GLN A 142 -10.13 18.15 -6.10
CA GLN A 142 -8.98 19.03 -6.02
C GLN A 142 -7.75 18.27 -5.51
N LYS A 143 -7.86 17.45 -4.46
CA LYS A 143 -6.73 16.66 -3.95
C LYS A 143 -6.27 15.64 -4.99
N ALA A 144 -7.20 14.89 -5.59
CA ALA A 144 -6.87 13.93 -6.64
C ALA A 144 -6.17 14.59 -7.84
N LEU A 145 -6.71 15.72 -8.32
CA LEU A 145 -6.11 16.48 -9.41
C LEU A 145 -4.72 17.02 -9.04
N THR A 146 -4.53 17.45 -7.79
CA THR A 146 -3.22 17.92 -7.31
C THR A 146 -2.16 16.82 -7.44
N TYR A 147 -2.46 15.59 -7.02
CA TYR A 147 -1.53 14.47 -7.15
C TYR A 147 -1.37 14.00 -8.60
N ALA A 148 -2.43 14.04 -9.41
CA ALA A 148 -2.33 13.73 -10.85
C ALA A 148 -1.40 14.73 -11.57
N LEU A 149 -1.52 16.02 -11.29
CA LEU A 149 -0.65 17.06 -11.83
C LEU A 149 0.80 16.90 -11.33
N LYS A 150 0.98 16.59 -10.04
CA LYS A 150 2.29 16.28 -9.45
C LYS A 150 2.96 15.10 -10.17
N ALA A 151 2.21 14.04 -10.46
CA ALA A 151 2.69 12.89 -11.23
C ALA A 151 3.07 13.25 -12.67
N LEU A 152 2.39 14.21 -13.28
CA LEU A 152 2.69 14.70 -14.63
C LEU A 152 3.81 15.74 -14.68
N GLY A 153 4.33 16.18 -13.53
CA GLY A 153 5.28 17.30 -13.46
C GLY A 153 4.68 18.62 -13.93
N VAL A 154 3.36 18.79 -13.82
CA VAL A 154 2.65 19.99 -14.25
C VAL A 154 2.31 20.83 -13.03
N GLU A 155 2.80 22.06 -13.01
CA GLU A 155 2.47 23.00 -11.95
C GLU A 155 1.01 23.47 -12.04
N LYS A 156 0.43 23.83 -10.89
CA LYS A 156 -1.00 24.19 -10.82
C LYS A 156 -1.36 25.37 -11.73
N ASP A 157 -0.47 26.35 -11.88
CA ASP A 157 -0.72 27.51 -12.73
C ASP A 157 -0.61 27.17 -14.22
N ASP A 158 0.27 26.25 -14.60
CA ASP A 158 0.33 25.72 -15.96
C ASP A 158 -0.91 24.91 -16.30
N ALA A 159 -1.42 24.12 -15.35
CA ALA A 159 -2.64 23.35 -15.53
C ALA A 159 -3.87 24.23 -15.85
N LYS A 160 -3.99 25.41 -15.20
CA LYS A 160 -5.07 26.37 -15.49
C LYS A 160 -5.02 26.93 -16.90
N ARG A 161 -3.85 26.93 -17.54
CA ARG A 161 -3.69 27.36 -18.95
C ARG A 161 -4.12 26.28 -19.93
N LEU A 162 -4.05 25.01 -19.51
CA LEU A 162 -4.26 23.83 -20.36
C LEU A 162 -5.71 23.31 -20.34
N LEU A 163 -6.52 23.72 -19.36
CA LEU A 163 -7.92 23.31 -19.12
C LEU A 163 -8.88 24.49 -19.28
#